data_AF-A0A4U7CNA6-F1
#
_entry.id   AF-A0A4U7CNA6-F1
#
_cell.length_a   1.000
_cell.length_b   1.000
_cell.length_c   1.000
_cell.angle_alpha   90.00
_cell.angle_beta   90.00
_cell.angle_gamma   90.00
#
_symmetry.space_group_name_H-M   'P 1'
#
loop_
_entity.id
_entity.type
_entity.pdbx_description
1 polymer ?
#
loop_
_entity_poly.entity_id
_entity_poly.type
_entity_poly.pdbx_seq_one_letter_code
_entity_poly.pdbx_strand_id
1 'polypeptide(L)'
;MVGGLLPAGTTLPPLPHLLAVLLATGGVVAALRRRRPAVTGRRVLALAPWMALGSAAHVLYVVDALPPLIAPLAGSPTVYLTVGSLAGAAWLAADAARPERVGGTLATAGAALLVPVVAAAVGAGLSPVGARWSAVALGLTVPIAGGAWLGLTRFRPEVAVTGGVGALAVFGHALDGVSTAVGTTQLGFGERTPVSRILLEIGGLPSLPVIGDGWLFLLVKLAVASAVVWLFAAYVRETPGEGYLLLGFVAAMGLGPAAHNLLLFSVAA
;
A
#
# COMPACT_ATOMS: atom_id res chain seq x y z
N MET A 1 17.01 -26.47 -9.08
CA MET A 1 15.62 -25.98 -9.15
C MET A 1 15.24 -25.34 -7.82
N VAL A 2 15.40 -24.02 -7.70
CA VAL A 2 15.00 -23.25 -6.51
C VAL A 2 14.08 -22.13 -7.01
N GLY A 3 12.87 -22.51 -7.43
CA GLY A 3 11.91 -21.57 -8.05
C GLY A 3 10.52 -21.59 -7.42
N GLY A 4 10.28 -22.42 -6.41
CA GLY A 4 8.94 -22.66 -5.85
C GLY A 4 8.60 -21.91 -4.57
N LEU A 5 9.52 -21.14 -3.99
CA LEU A 5 9.32 -20.48 -2.69
C LEU A 5 9.15 -18.97 -2.76
N LEU A 6 9.41 -18.37 -3.93
CA LEU A 6 9.26 -16.93 -4.10
C LEU A 6 7.92 -16.62 -4.80
N PRO A 7 7.15 -15.62 -4.33
CA PRO A 7 5.93 -15.19 -5.00
C PRO A 7 6.17 -14.91 -6.48
N ALA A 8 5.21 -15.24 -7.34
CA ALA A 8 5.29 -14.92 -8.77
C ALA A 8 5.56 -13.42 -8.98
N GLY A 9 6.56 -13.07 -9.79
CA GLY A 9 6.98 -11.69 -10.04
C GLY A 9 8.09 -11.16 -9.13
N THR A 10 8.62 -11.99 -8.23
CA THR A 10 9.86 -11.68 -7.51
C THR A 10 11.07 -11.89 -8.42
N THR A 11 11.85 -10.83 -8.61
CA THR A 11 13.08 -10.87 -9.40
C THR A 11 14.19 -10.21 -8.59
N LEU A 12 15.35 -10.83 -8.55
CA LEU A 12 16.53 -10.17 -8.01
C LEU A 12 17.04 -9.20 -9.07
N PRO A 13 17.26 -7.92 -8.71
CA PRO A 13 17.80 -6.96 -9.67
C PRO A 13 19.26 -7.32 -9.98
N PRO A 14 19.84 -6.80 -11.08
CA PRO A 14 21.25 -6.96 -11.38
C PRO A 14 22.13 -6.59 -10.19
N LEU A 15 23.26 -7.27 -10.01
CA LEU A 15 24.12 -7.14 -8.82
C LEU A 15 24.48 -5.67 -8.48
N PRO A 16 24.80 -4.78 -9.44
CA PRO A 16 25.08 -3.37 -9.13
C PRO A 16 23.89 -2.65 -8.48
N HIS A 17 22.67 -2.87 -8.98
CA HIS A 17 21.45 -2.30 -8.42
C HIS A 17 21.15 -2.87 -7.04
N LEU A 18 21.33 -4.19 -6.86
CA LEU A 18 21.14 -4.84 -5.57
C LEU A 18 22.07 -4.24 -4.50
N LEU A 19 23.35 -4.13 -4.80
CA LEU A 19 24.34 -3.56 -3.90
C LEU A 19 24.02 -2.09 -3.57
N ALA A 20 23.68 -1.29 -4.58
CA ALA A 20 23.31 0.12 -4.38
C ALA A 20 22.09 0.27 -3.46
N VAL A 21 21.04 -0.53 -3.68
CA VAL A 21 19.83 -0.50 -2.85
C VAL A 21 20.13 -0.96 -1.42
N LEU A 22 20.89 -2.05 -1.23
CA LEU A 22 21.24 -2.54 0.11
C LEU A 22 22.11 -1.54 0.87
N LEU A 23 23.08 -0.89 0.22
CA LEU A 23 23.90 0.15 0.83
C LEU A 23 23.07 1.38 1.20
N ALA A 24 22.18 1.83 0.32
CA ALA A 24 21.28 2.95 0.59
C ALA A 24 20.33 2.63 1.76
N THR A 25 19.69 1.46 1.75
CA THR A 25 18.82 1.00 2.83
C THR A 25 19.60 0.87 4.14
N GLY A 26 20.77 0.23 4.14
CA GLY A 26 21.61 0.08 5.32
C GLY A 26 22.02 1.42 5.91
N GLY A 27 22.41 2.38 5.07
CA GLY A 27 22.75 3.74 5.48
C GLY A 27 21.57 4.49 6.11
N VAL A 28 20.39 4.43 5.48
CA VAL A 28 19.16 5.07 6.00
C VAL A 28 18.73 4.42 7.31
N VAL A 29 18.73 3.09 7.40
CA VAL A 29 18.40 2.37 8.65
C VAL A 29 19.38 2.72 9.76
N ALA A 30 20.69 2.76 9.47
CA ALA A 30 21.70 3.16 10.45
C ALA A 30 21.49 4.60 10.94
N ALA A 31 21.16 5.53 10.03
CA ALA A 31 20.88 6.92 10.37
C ALA A 31 19.59 7.06 11.20
N LEU A 32 18.52 6.35 10.86
CA LEU A 32 17.28 6.32 11.63
C LEU A 32 17.50 5.74 13.04
N ARG A 33 18.28 4.66 13.16
CA ARG A 33 18.63 4.07 14.46
C ARG A 33 19.48 4.99 15.33
N ARG A 34 20.36 5.79 14.73
CA ARG A 34 21.22 6.75 15.43
C ARG A 34 20.44 8.00 15.85
N ARG A 35 19.64 8.59 14.97
CA ARG A 35 18.90 9.83 15.24
C ARG A 35 17.60 9.63 15.99
N ARG A 36 16.98 8.44 15.88
CA ARG A 36 15.70 8.07 16.52
C ARG A 36 14.64 9.17 16.40
N PRO A 37 14.31 9.61 15.17
CA PRO A 37 13.31 10.66 14.99
C PRO A 37 11.98 10.21 15.59
N ALA A 38 11.25 11.14 16.21
CA ALA A 38 9.99 10.81 16.87
C ALA A 38 9.00 10.18 15.89
N VAL A 39 8.40 9.05 16.26
CA VAL A 39 7.32 8.44 15.48
C VAL A 39 5.99 8.84 16.11
N THR A 40 5.13 9.47 15.31
CA THR A 40 3.77 9.83 15.71
C THR A 40 2.79 9.41 14.62
N GLY A 41 1.52 9.21 14.97
CA GLY A 41 0.50 8.85 14.00
C GLY A 41 0.44 9.81 12.81
N ARG A 42 0.62 11.13 13.03
CA ARG A 42 0.68 12.13 11.95
C ARG A 42 1.86 11.91 10.99
N ARG A 43 3.04 11.54 11.50
CA ARG A 43 4.22 11.26 10.67
C ARG A 43 4.06 9.96 9.88
N VAL A 44 3.44 8.94 10.49
CA VAL A 44 3.12 7.68 9.80
C VAL A 44 2.06 7.88 8.71
N LEU A 45 1.01 8.64 8.98
CA LEU A 45 0.00 9.00 7.97
C LEU A 45 0.61 9.72 6.77
N ALA A 46 1.63 10.56 7.00
CA ALA A 46 2.34 11.26 5.94
C ALA A 46 3.13 10.33 5.00
N LEU A 47 3.27 9.05 5.34
CA LEU A 47 3.88 8.03 4.47
C LEU A 47 2.90 7.45 3.44
N ALA A 48 1.60 7.69 3.55
CA ALA A 48 0.60 7.19 2.59
C ALA A 48 0.95 7.48 1.10
N PRO A 49 1.33 8.70 0.69
CA PRO A 49 1.74 8.95 -0.69
C PRO A 49 3.03 8.20 -1.09
N TRP A 50 3.92 7.89 -0.14
CA TRP A 50 5.11 7.06 -0.39
C TRP A 50 4.75 5.59 -0.62
N MET A 51 3.76 5.07 0.10
CA MET A 51 3.23 3.72 -0.14
C MET A 51 2.67 3.61 -1.56
N ALA A 52 1.88 4.60 -1.99
CA ALA A 52 1.35 4.67 -3.35
C ALA A 52 2.44 4.88 -4.41
N LEU A 53 3.51 5.63 -4.10
CA LEU A 53 4.65 5.84 -5.00
C LEU A 53 5.34 4.52 -5.35
N GLY A 54 5.52 3.63 -4.36
CA GLY A 54 6.05 2.29 -4.60
C GLY A 54 5.20 1.50 -5.59
N SER A 55 3.88 1.51 -5.39
CA SER A 55 2.95 0.85 -6.31
C SER A 55 2.97 1.45 -7.70
N ALA A 56 3.00 2.78 -7.82
CA ALA A 56 3.00 3.46 -9.11
C ALA A 56 4.29 3.21 -9.90
N ALA A 57 5.44 3.24 -9.23
CA ALA A 57 6.71 2.85 -9.83
C ALA A 57 6.68 1.38 -10.28
N HIS A 58 6.12 0.49 -9.46
CA HIS A 58 5.98 -0.92 -9.82
C HIS A 58 5.03 -1.14 -11.01
N VAL A 59 3.96 -0.35 -11.15
CA VAL A 59 3.11 -0.40 -12.36
C VAL A 59 3.90 -0.05 -13.61
N LEU A 60 4.70 1.02 -13.57
CA LEU A 60 5.58 1.38 -14.70
C LEU A 60 6.57 0.26 -15.05
N TYR A 61 7.06 -0.48 -14.06
CA TYR A 61 7.89 -1.67 -14.28
C TYR A 61 7.10 -2.79 -14.97
N VAL A 62 5.86 -3.07 -14.51
CA VAL A 62 5.02 -4.15 -15.06
C VAL A 62 4.58 -3.88 -16.49
N VAL A 63 4.37 -2.62 -16.87
CA VAL A 63 3.98 -2.23 -18.25
C VAL A 63 5.18 -1.85 -19.12
N ASP A 64 6.41 -2.18 -18.70
CA ASP A 64 7.66 -1.92 -19.42
C ASP A 64 7.86 -0.44 -19.84
N ALA A 65 7.36 0.49 -19.03
CA ALA A 65 7.42 1.94 -19.28
C ALA A 65 8.60 2.64 -18.58
N LEU A 66 9.56 1.89 -18.02
CA LEU A 66 10.75 2.43 -17.37
C LEU A 66 12.00 2.27 -18.26
N PRO A 67 12.89 3.29 -18.31
CA PRO A 67 14.22 3.13 -18.88
C PRO A 67 14.96 1.93 -18.25
N PRO A 68 15.75 1.17 -19.04
CA PRO A 68 16.44 -0.03 -18.55
C PRO A 68 17.33 0.19 -17.32
N LEU A 69 17.89 1.40 -17.18
CA LEU A 69 18.76 1.74 -16.06
C LEU A 69 18.00 1.81 -14.72
N ILE A 70 16.73 2.25 -14.73
CA ILE A 70 15.94 2.46 -13.50
C ILE A 70 14.91 1.37 -13.26
N ALA A 71 14.52 0.62 -14.30
CA ALA A 71 13.55 -0.47 -14.20
C ALA A 71 13.84 -1.45 -13.04
N PRO A 72 15.08 -1.92 -12.81
CA PRO A 72 15.36 -2.85 -11.71
C PRO A 72 15.06 -2.31 -10.31
N LEU A 73 15.04 -0.98 -10.13
CA LEU A 73 14.73 -0.34 -8.84
C LEU A 73 13.23 -0.38 -8.51
N ALA A 74 12.39 -0.59 -9.51
CA ALA A 74 10.93 -0.65 -9.40
C ALA A 74 10.37 -2.09 -9.48
N GLY A 75 11.22 -3.09 -9.69
CA GLY A 75 10.84 -4.50 -9.60
C GLY A 75 10.54 -4.95 -8.17
N SER A 76 9.73 -5.99 -8.01
CA SER A 76 9.46 -6.60 -6.70
C SER A 76 10.55 -7.64 -6.36
N PRO A 77 11.08 -7.68 -5.11
CA PRO A 77 10.74 -6.84 -3.95
C PRO A 77 11.56 -5.55 -3.83
N THR A 78 12.46 -5.25 -4.77
CA THR A 78 13.40 -4.11 -4.74
C THR A 78 12.71 -2.76 -4.51
N VAL A 79 11.53 -2.54 -5.11
CA VAL A 79 10.77 -1.29 -5.01
C VAL A 79 10.44 -0.91 -3.57
N TYR A 80 10.20 -1.90 -2.69
CA TYR A 80 9.95 -1.65 -1.27
C TYR A 80 11.17 -1.05 -0.58
N LEU A 81 12.37 -1.55 -0.91
CA LEU A 81 13.62 -1.05 -0.38
C LEU A 81 13.97 0.32 -0.97
N THR A 82 13.77 0.50 -2.28
CA THR A 82 14.02 1.77 -2.98
C THR A 82 13.16 2.88 -2.38
N VAL A 83 11.83 2.73 -2.39
CA VAL A 83 10.91 3.77 -1.92
C VAL A 83 10.94 3.91 -0.41
N GLY A 84 11.12 2.81 0.34
CA GLY A 84 11.32 2.86 1.79
C GLY A 84 12.58 3.62 2.18
N SER A 85 13.69 3.46 1.45
CA SER A 85 14.92 4.21 1.68
C SER A 85 14.74 5.69 1.35
N LEU A 86 14.06 6.01 0.25
CA LEU A 86 13.73 7.39 -0.11
C LEU A 86 12.86 8.07 0.95
N ALA A 87 11.81 7.38 1.41
CA ALA A 87 10.93 7.89 2.47
C ALA A 87 11.68 8.09 3.79
N GLY A 88 12.54 7.13 4.18
CA GLY A 88 13.36 7.24 5.37
C GLY A 88 14.41 8.36 5.29
N ALA A 89 15.05 8.54 4.13
CA ALA A 89 15.96 9.65 3.89
C ALA A 89 15.23 11.00 3.91
N ALA A 90 14.05 11.10 3.29
CA ALA A 90 13.22 12.30 3.33
C ALA A 90 12.76 12.61 4.76
N TRP A 91 12.45 11.59 5.57
CA TRP A 91 12.13 11.78 6.98
C TRP A 91 13.33 12.36 7.72
N LEU A 92 14.51 11.75 7.61
CA LEU A 92 15.74 12.23 8.24
C LEU A 92 16.07 13.68 7.84
N ALA A 93 15.92 14.02 6.56
CA ALA A 93 16.15 15.36 6.05
C ALA A 93 15.14 16.37 6.61
N ALA A 94 13.85 16.01 6.63
CA ALA A 94 12.80 16.87 7.19
C ALA A 94 12.98 17.08 8.70
N ASP A 95 13.35 16.03 9.44
CA ASP A 95 13.59 16.08 10.88
C ASP A 95 14.84 16.91 11.21
N ALA A 96 15.89 16.82 10.39
CA ALA A 96 17.08 17.65 10.53
C ALA A 96 16.83 19.14 10.20
N ALA A 97 15.95 19.43 9.23
CA ALA A 97 15.69 20.79 8.78
C ALA A 97 14.66 21.52 9.66
N ARG A 98 13.50 20.91 9.90
CA ARG A 98 12.35 21.49 10.62
C ARG A 98 11.51 20.39 11.31
N PRO A 99 11.90 19.93 12.51
CA PRO A 99 11.25 18.83 13.23
C PRO A 99 9.72 18.99 13.39
N GLU A 100 9.25 20.22 13.54
CA GLU A 100 7.85 20.59 13.70
C GLU A 100 7.02 20.43 12.42
N ARG A 101 7.67 20.44 11.25
CA ARG A 101 7.03 20.32 9.92
C ARG A 101 7.22 18.96 9.26
N VAL A 102 7.80 17.98 9.94
CA VAL A 102 8.12 16.65 9.38
C VAL A 102 6.91 16.01 8.69
N GLY A 103 5.76 15.96 9.37
CA GLY A 103 4.55 15.34 8.79
C GLY A 103 4.08 16.01 7.50
N GLY A 104 4.02 17.35 7.47
CA GLY A 104 3.64 18.08 6.26
C GLY A 104 4.67 17.92 5.14
N THR A 105 5.96 18.04 5.47
CA THR A 105 7.07 17.91 4.51
C THR A 105 7.11 16.53 3.89
N LEU A 106 6.92 15.47 4.69
CA LEU A 106 6.86 14.09 4.21
C LEU A 106 5.68 13.85 3.26
N ALA A 107 4.48 14.32 3.63
CA ALA A 107 3.30 14.16 2.80
C ALA A 107 3.46 14.91 1.47
N THR A 108 3.93 16.17 1.51
CA THR A 108 4.17 16.97 0.31
C THR A 108 5.26 16.38 -0.57
N ALA A 109 6.39 15.94 -0.01
CA ALA A 109 7.47 15.32 -0.78
C ALA A 109 7.03 14.02 -1.43
N GLY A 110 6.31 13.16 -0.70
CA GLY A 110 5.76 11.92 -1.24
C GLY A 110 4.78 12.19 -2.37
N ALA A 111 3.86 13.16 -2.20
CA ALA A 111 2.92 13.55 -3.24
C ALA A 111 3.62 14.17 -4.47
N ALA A 112 4.62 15.02 -4.26
CA ALA A 112 5.38 15.65 -5.33
C ALA A 112 6.16 14.62 -6.17
N LEU A 113 6.58 13.50 -5.58
CA LEU A 113 7.18 12.38 -6.31
C LEU A 113 6.13 11.46 -6.94
N LEU A 114 4.99 11.23 -6.27
CA LEU A 114 3.92 10.37 -6.76
C LEU A 114 3.27 10.91 -8.04
N VAL A 115 2.92 12.20 -8.06
CA VAL A 115 2.21 12.83 -9.19
C VAL A 115 2.89 12.61 -10.54
N PRO A 116 4.19 12.90 -10.74
CA PRO A 116 4.84 12.67 -12.02
C PRO A 116 4.93 11.19 -12.40
N VAL A 117 5.06 10.27 -11.42
CA VAL A 117 5.09 8.82 -11.69
C VAL A 117 3.72 8.32 -12.17
N VAL A 118 2.63 8.78 -11.54
CA VAL A 118 1.27 8.48 -11.99
C VAL A 118 1.01 9.10 -13.37
N ALA A 119 1.43 10.34 -13.59
CA ALA A 119 1.29 11.00 -14.89
C ALA A 119 2.06 10.25 -15.99
N ALA A 120 3.26 9.75 -15.71
CA ALA A 120 4.03 8.92 -16.63
C ALA A 120 3.30 7.60 -16.94
N ALA A 121 2.68 6.96 -15.94
CA ALA A 121 1.92 5.72 -16.15
C ALA A 121 0.70 5.96 -17.05
N VAL A 122 -0.08 7.02 -16.78
CA VAL A 122 -1.22 7.41 -17.61
C VAL A 122 -0.76 7.81 -19.03
N GLY A 123 0.39 8.49 -19.14
CA GLY A 123 0.98 8.88 -20.42
C GLY A 123 1.50 7.69 -21.25
N ALA A 124 1.84 6.57 -20.60
CA ALA A 124 2.25 5.34 -21.28
C ALA A 124 1.06 4.60 -21.93
N GLY A 125 -0.15 4.79 -21.40
CA GLY A 125 -1.39 4.27 -21.95
C GLY A 125 -2.54 4.45 -20.98
N LEU A 126 -3.66 5.02 -21.43
CA LEU A 126 -4.88 5.14 -20.62
C LEU A 126 -5.90 4.13 -21.13
N SER A 127 -6.42 3.30 -20.23
CA SER A 127 -7.63 2.49 -20.45
C SER A 127 -8.84 3.22 -19.87
N PRO A 128 -9.76 3.76 -20.69
CA PRO A 128 -10.98 4.41 -20.19
C PRO A 128 -11.88 3.44 -19.42
N VAL A 129 -11.89 2.16 -19.80
CA VAL A 129 -12.64 1.10 -19.12
C VAL A 129 -12.05 0.82 -17.74
N GLY A 130 -10.73 0.62 -17.68
CA GLY A 130 -10.04 0.40 -16.43
C GLY A 130 -10.10 1.60 -15.48
N ALA A 131 -9.92 2.82 -16.00
CA ALA A 131 -10.02 4.05 -15.20
C ALA A 131 -11.42 4.23 -14.61
N ARG A 132 -12.47 3.90 -15.37
CA ARG A 132 -13.85 3.90 -14.85
C ARG A 132 -14.03 2.91 -13.71
N TRP A 133 -13.54 1.68 -13.86
CA TRP A 133 -13.67 0.67 -12.81
C TRP A 133 -12.81 0.97 -11.58
N SER A 134 -11.65 1.59 -11.75
CA SER A 134 -10.84 2.12 -10.64
C SER A 134 -11.57 3.22 -9.88
N ALA A 135 -12.25 4.13 -10.59
CA ALA A 135 -13.07 5.17 -9.96
C ALA A 135 -14.26 4.57 -9.19
N VAL A 136 -14.94 3.56 -9.77
CA VAL A 136 -16.03 2.84 -9.09
C VAL A 136 -15.52 2.12 -7.85
N ALA A 137 -14.39 1.40 -7.95
CA ALA A 137 -13.78 0.71 -6.81
C ALA A 137 -13.45 1.68 -5.68
N LEU A 138 -12.79 2.80 -5.99
CA LEU A 138 -12.49 3.85 -5.01
C LEU A 138 -13.77 4.44 -4.38
N GLY A 139 -14.79 4.70 -5.21
CA GLY A 139 -16.09 5.22 -4.77
C GLY A 139 -16.82 4.28 -3.82
N LEU A 140 -16.79 2.97 -4.08
CA LEU A 140 -17.37 1.94 -3.19
C LEU A 140 -16.57 1.78 -1.89
N THR A 141 -15.25 1.93 -1.94
CA THR A 141 -14.42 1.79 -0.75
C THR A 141 -14.72 2.83 0.31
N VAL A 142 -15.01 4.08 -0.05
CA VAL A 142 -15.26 5.16 0.92
C VAL A 142 -16.39 4.80 1.93
N PRO A 143 -17.62 4.45 1.50
CA PRO A 143 -18.66 4.06 2.45
C PRO A 143 -18.36 2.74 3.16
N ILE A 144 -17.72 1.76 2.50
CA ILE A 144 -17.39 0.46 3.10
C ILE A 144 -16.37 0.62 4.23
N ALA A 145 -15.26 1.31 3.96
CA ALA A 145 -14.23 1.61 4.95
C ALA A 145 -14.76 2.50 6.07
N GLY A 146 -15.56 3.53 5.73
CA GLY A 146 -16.22 4.39 6.70
C GLY A 146 -17.14 3.60 7.63
N GLY A 147 -18.00 2.74 7.08
CA GLY A 147 -18.89 1.88 7.85
C GLY A 147 -18.12 0.89 8.74
N ALA A 148 -17.07 0.26 8.21
CA ALA A 148 -16.23 -0.66 8.98
C ALA A 148 -15.50 0.05 10.13
N TRP A 149 -14.93 1.24 9.89
CA TRP A 149 -14.25 2.03 10.92
C TRP A 149 -15.21 2.54 12.00
N LEU A 150 -16.36 3.08 11.60
CA LEU A 150 -17.39 3.55 12.53
C LEU A 150 -17.97 2.40 13.35
N GLY A 151 -18.27 1.27 12.71
CA GLY A 151 -18.71 0.06 13.40
C GLY A 151 -17.66 -0.41 14.41
N LEU A 152 -16.41 -0.56 13.97
CA LEU A 152 -15.32 -1.01 14.83
C LEU A 152 -15.13 -0.11 16.06
N THR A 153 -15.06 1.20 15.87
CA THR A 153 -14.91 2.16 16.98
C THR A 153 -16.14 2.24 17.86
N ARG A 154 -17.34 1.93 17.35
CA ARG A 154 -18.57 1.88 18.15
C ARG A 154 -18.67 0.64 19.03
N PHE A 155 -18.27 -0.52 18.51
CA PHE A 155 -18.29 -1.81 19.22
C PHE A 155 -17.06 -1.98 20.12
N ARG A 156 -15.93 -1.39 19.76
CA ARG A 156 -14.65 -1.44 20.48
C ARG A 156 -14.08 -0.02 20.65
N PRO A 157 -14.62 0.81 21.56
CA PRO A 157 -14.20 2.20 21.75
C PRO A 157 -12.70 2.39 21.99
N GLU A 158 -12.03 1.38 22.56
CA GLU A 158 -10.58 1.35 22.76
C GLU A 158 -9.79 1.52 21.46
N VAL A 159 -10.35 1.15 20.30
CA VAL A 159 -9.74 1.30 18.97
C VAL A 159 -9.47 2.75 18.61
N ALA A 160 -10.24 3.69 19.15
CA ALA A 160 -10.11 5.12 18.83
C ALA A 160 -8.70 5.67 19.08
N VAL A 161 -7.93 5.06 20.00
CA VAL A 161 -6.52 5.44 20.27
C VAL A 161 -5.60 5.26 19.06
N THR A 162 -5.93 4.37 18.12
CA THR A 162 -5.18 4.16 16.88
C THR A 162 -5.36 5.31 15.88
N GLY A 163 -6.39 6.14 16.08
CA GLY A 163 -6.66 7.36 15.33
C GLY A 163 -6.67 7.15 13.82
N GLY A 164 -6.13 8.15 13.10
CA GLY A 164 -6.11 8.11 11.64
C GLY A 164 -5.26 6.96 11.07
N VAL A 165 -4.25 6.45 11.77
CA VAL A 165 -3.44 5.33 11.28
C VAL A 165 -4.26 4.04 11.25
N GLY A 166 -5.08 3.81 12.27
CA GLY A 166 -6.05 2.70 12.27
C GLY A 166 -7.08 2.83 11.16
N ALA A 167 -7.63 4.03 10.97
CA ALA A 167 -8.56 4.31 9.87
C ALA A 167 -7.91 4.07 8.50
N LEU A 168 -6.64 4.48 8.32
CA LEU A 168 -5.87 4.25 7.08
C LEU A 168 -5.64 2.76 6.83
N ALA A 169 -5.39 1.97 7.89
CA ALA A 169 -5.24 0.52 7.77
C ALA A 169 -6.54 -0.13 7.30
N VAL A 170 -7.67 0.18 7.94
CA VAL A 170 -8.99 -0.32 7.50
C VAL A 170 -9.29 0.11 6.07
N PHE A 171 -9.06 1.38 5.74
CA PHE A 171 -9.26 1.91 4.38
C PHE A 171 -8.39 1.20 3.34
N GLY A 172 -7.10 1.00 3.62
CA GLY A 172 -6.19 0.33 2.70
C GLY A 172 -6.62 -1.11 2.40
N HIS A 173 -7.00 -1.87 3.43
CA HIS A 173 -7.49 -3.25 3.24
C HIS A 173 -8.88 -3.31 2.59
N ALA A 174 -9.74 -2.33 2.85
CA ALA A 174 -11.01 -2.20 2.14
C ALA A 174 -10.79 -1.88 0.66
N LEU A 175 -9.89 -0.96 0.33
CA LEU A 175 -9.58 -0.58 -1.05
C LEU A 175 -8.97 -1.76 -1.81
N ASP A 176 -8.09 -2.51 -1.17
CA ASP A 176 -7.51 -3.72 -1.74
C ASP A 176 -8.61 -4.75 -2.03
N GLY A 177 -9.44 -5.07 -1.02
CA GLY A 177 -10.55 -6.01 -1.16
C GLY A 177 -11.53 -5.63 -2.27
N VAL A 178 -11.94 -4.36 -2.34
CA VAL A 178 -12.84 -3.87 -3.39
C VAL A 178 -12.16 -3.89 -4.75
N SER A 179 -10.92 -3.41 -4.87
CA SER A 179 -10.21 -3.35 -6.14
C SER A 179 -9.93 -4.74 -6.72
N THR A 180 -9.57 -5.73 -5.89
CA THR A 180 -9.42 -7.13 -6.32
C THR A 180 -10.74 -7.70 -6.78
N ALA A 181 -11.82 -7.52 -6.02
CA ALA A 181 -13.14 -8.04 -6.39
C ALA A 181 -13.67 -7.43 -7.70
N VAL A 182 -13.47 -6.12 -7.90
CA VAL A 182 -13.79 -5.44 -9.16
C VAL A 182 -12.89 -5.92 -10.30
N GLY A 183 -11.58 -6.03 -10.06
CA GLY A 183 -10.62 -6.46 -11.07
C GLY A 183 -10.89 -7.87 -11.60
N THR A 184 -11.24 -8.81 -10.72
CA THR A 184 -11.55 -10.18 -11.11
C THR A 184 -12.90 -10.27 -11.82
N THR A 185 -13.92 -9.59 -11.28
CA THR A 185 -15.30 -9.68 -11.79
C THR A 185 -15.50 -8.91 -13.09
N GLN A 186 -14.97 -7.69 -13.18
CA GLN A 186 -15.32 -6.74 -14.26
C GLN A 186 -14.24 -6.64 -15.34
N LEU A 187 -12.99 -6.96 -15.00
CA LEU A 187 -11.83 -6.77 -15.86
C LEU A 187 -11.09 -8.07 -16.17
N GLY A 188 -11.49 -9.20 -15.57
CA GLY A 188 -10.88 -10.51 -15.80
C GLY A 188 -9.43 -10.64 -15.29
N PHE A 189 -8.97 -9.75 -14.40
CA PHE A 189 -7.64 -9.87 -13.79
C PHE A 189 -7.60 -11.08 -12.86
N GLY A 190 -6.59 -11.94 -13.03
CA GLY A 190 -6.37 -13.10 -12.16
C GLY A 190 -5.67 -12.73 -10.84
N GLU A 191 -6.09 -13.36 -9.74
CA GLU A 191 -5.43 -13.24 -8.44
C GLU A 191 -4.21 -14.17 -8.36
N ARG A 192 -3.05 -13.60 -8.03
CA ARG A 192 -1.76 -14.30 -8.01
C ARG A 192 -1.44 -14.90 -6.64
N THR A 193 -2.11 -14.42 -5.60
CA THR A 193 -1.92 -14.87 -4.21
C THR A 193 -2.74 -16.14 -3.95
N PRO A 194 -2.13 -17.29 -3.60
CA PRO A 194 -2.85 -18.56 -3.46
C PRO A 194 -4.02 -18.50 -2.48
N VAL A 195 -3.84 -17.86 -1.32
CA VAL A 195 -4.91 -17.74 -0.30
C VAL A 195 -6.05 -16.84 -0.78
N SER A 196 -5.73 -15.70 -1.41
CA SER A 196 -6.74 -14.82 -1.98
C SER A 196 -7.52 -15.52 -3.09
N ARG A 197 -6.84 -16.30 -3.93
CA ARG A 197 -7.47 -17.10 -5.00
C ARG A 197 -8.46 -18.12 -4.44
N ILE A 198 -8.08 -18.86 -3.39
CA ILE A 198 -8.99 -19.79 -2.72
C ILE A 198 -10.26 -19.07 -2.27
N LEU A 199 -10.13 -17.89 -1.64
CA LEU A 199 -11.30 -17.13 -1.18
C LEU A 199 -12.19 -16.64 -2.33
N LEU A 200 -11.61 -16.29 -3.47
CA LEU A 200 -12.33 -15.83 -4.66
C LEU A 200 -13.01 -16.97 -5.44
N GLU A 201 -12.50 -18.19 -5.31
CA GLU A 201 -12.98 -19.38 -6.02
C GLU A 201 -13.95 -20.24 -5.18
N ILE A 202 -14.33 -19.80 -3.96
CA ILE A 202 -15.36 -20.46 -3.17
C ILE A 202 -16.71 -20.34 -3.90
N GLY A 203 -17.09 -21.41 -4.59
CA GLY A 203 -18.36 -21.52 -5.30
C GLY A 203 -19.57 -21.65 -4.36
N GLY A 204 -20.77 -21.41 -4.91
CA GLY A 204 -22.04 -21.58 -4.20
C GLY A 204 -22.51 -20.35 -3.41
N LEU A 205 -21.80 -19.23 -3.50
CA LEU A 205 -22.21 -17.95 -2.93
C LEU A 205 -22.98 -17.11 -3.96
N PRO A 206 -23.95 -16.28 -3.53
CA PRO A 206 -24.61 -15.35 -4.43
C PRO A 206 -23.63 -14.26 -4.87
N SER A 207 -23.52 -14.03 -6.17
CA SER A 207 -22.73 -12.94 -6.74
C SER A 207 -23.41 -11.59 -6.48
N LEU A 208 -22.66 -10.58 -6.04
CA LEU A 208 -23.19 -9.23 -5.89
C LEU A 208 -22.95 -8.39 -7.15
N PRO A 209 -23.81 -7.39 -7.45
CA PRO A 209 -23.53 -6.41 -8.49
C PRO A 209 -22.17 -5.75 -8.26
N VAL A 210 -21.40 -5.53 -9.34
CA VAL A 210 -20.06 -4.90 -9.35
C VAL A 210 -18.93 -5.75 -8.77
N ILE A 211 -19.06 -6.32 -7.56
CA ILE A 211 -17.98 -7.04 -6.87
C ILE A 211 -18.03 -8.57 -7.03
N GLY A 212 -19.06 -9.10 -7.69
CA GLY A 212 -19.18 -10.52 -8.05
C GLY A 212 -19.06 -11.43 -6.83
N ASP A 213 -18.30 -12.51 -6.96
CA ASP A 213 -18.02 -13.47 -5.87
C ASP A 213 -16.90 -12.98 -4.93
N GLY A 214 -16.24 -11.87 -5.28
CA GLY A 214 -15.16 -11.28 -4.49
C GLY A 214 -15.59 -10.59 -3.19
N TRP A 215 -16.87 -10.56 -2.87
CA TRP A 215 -17.37 -9.98 -1.62
C TRP A 215 -16.87 -10.73 -0.38
N LEU A 216 -16.69 -12.05 -0.46
CA LEU A 216 -16.16 -12.84 0.67
C LEU A 216 -14.71 -12.42 0.97
N PHE A 217 -13.89 -12.25 -0.07
CA PHE A 217 -12.52 -11.77 0.06
C PHE A 217 -12.47 -10.40 0.76
N LEU A 218 -13.33 -9.47 0.35
CA LEU A 218 -13.47 -8.17 1.00
C LEU A 218 -13.84 -8.29 2.48
N LEU A 219 -14.83 -9.12 2.82
CA LEU A 219 -15.23 -9.32 4.22
C LEU A 219 -14.10 -9.89 5.08
N VAL A 220 -13.36 -10.88 4.57
CA VAL A 220 -12.20 -11.45 5.26
C VAL A 220 -11.14 -10.37 5.51
N LYS A 221 -10.83 -9.55 4.50
CA LYS A 221 -9.91 -8.42 4.66
C LYS A 221 -10.36 -7.43 5.71
N LEU A 222 -11.63 -7.03 5.70
CA LEU A 222 -12.18 -6.12 6.69
C LEU A 222 -12.14 -6.72 8.10
N ALA A 223 -12.47 -8.00 8.26
CA ALA A 223 -12.40 -8.69 9.53
C ALA A 223 -10.97 -8.75 10.06
N VAL A 224 -10.01 -9.16 9.24
CA VAL A 224 -8.59 -9.24 9.60
C VAL A 224 -8.03 -7.86 9.93
N ALA A 225 -8.27 -6.86 9.08
CA ALA A 225 -7.80 -5.49 9.32
C ALA A 225 -8.39 -4.91 10.61
N SER A 226 -9.69 -5.12 10.86
CA SER A 226 -10.35 -4.65 12.08
C SER A 226 -9.81 -5.34 13.33
N ALA A 227 -9.59 -6.67 13.26
CA ALA A 227 -9.00 -7.43 14.35
C ALA A 227 -7.58 -6.97 14.66
N VAL A 228 -6.74 -6.78 13.63
CA VAL A 228 -5.37 -6.27 13.79
C VAL A 228 -5.40 -4.88 14.42
N VAL A 229 -6.18 -3.95 13.90
CA VAL A 229 -6.29 -2.59 14.44
C VAL A 229 -6.76 -2.61 15.91
N TRP A 230 -7.70 -3.48 16.25
CA TRP A 230 -8.15 -3.67 17.64
C TRP A 230 -7.05 -4.22 18.56
N LEU A 231 -6.32 -5.26 18.14
CA LEU A 231 -5.20 -5.79 18.91
C LEU A 231 -4.09 -4.75 19.10
N PHE A 232 -3.85 -3.91 18.08
CA PHE A 232 -2.86 -2.84 18.14
C PHE A 232 -3.27 -1.66 19.03
N ALA A 233 -4.54 -1.55 19.45
CA ALA A 233 -5.00 -0.45 20.30
C ALA A 233 -4.25 -0.41 21.64
N ALA A 234 -4.02 -1.56 22.27
CA ALA A 234 -3.22 -1.63 23.50
C ALA A 234 -1.76 -1.22 23.23
N TYR A 235 -1.17 -1.74 22.16
CA TYR A 235 0.22 -1.49 21.82
C TYR A 235 0.50 -0.01 21.46
N VAL A 236 -0.41 0.64 20.73
CA VAL A 236 -0.35 2.09 20.45
C VAL A 236 -0.49 2.92 21.73
N ARG A 237 -1.22 2.44 22.73
CA ARG A 237 -1.36 3.14 24.02
C ARG A 237 -0.10 3.03 24.87
N GLU A 238 0.49 1.84 24.91
CA GLU A 238 1.65 1.53 25.76
C GLU A 238 2.97 1.99 25.16
N THR A 239 3.16 1.77 23.85
CA THR A 239 4.40 2.11 23.12
C THR A 239 4.06 2.82 21.80
N PRO A 240 3.56 4.07 21.85
CA PRO A 240 2.96 4.74 20.69
C PRO A 240 3.84 4.75 19.44
N GLY A 241 5.15 4.99 19.59
CA GLY A 241 6.07 5.03 18.46
C GLY A 241 6.13 3.71 17.69
N GLU A 242 6.34 2.60 18.39
CA GLU A 242 6.39 1.27 17.77
C GLU A 242 5.01 0.83 17.26
N GLY A 243 3.96 1.08 18.06
CA GLY A 243 2.58 0.79 17.67
C GLY A 243 2.16 1.49 16.39
N TYR A 244 2.48 2.78 16.23
CA TYR A 244 2.19 3.51 14.99
C TYR A 244 3.04 3.03 13.82
N LEU A 245 4.32 2.70 14.01
CA LEU A 245 5.15 2.16 12.91
C LEU A 245 4.58 0.86 12.36
N LEU A 246 4.28 -0.10 13.25
CA LEU A 246 3.75 -1.40 12.86
C LEU A 246 2.35 -1.28 12.26
N LEU A 247 1.47 -0.45 12.83
CA LEU A 247 0.15 -0.21 12.25
C LEU A 247 0.24 0.50 10.90
N GLY A 248 1.22 1.40 10.72
CA GLY A 248 1.55 1.99 9.43
C GLY A 248 2.01 0.96 8.40
N PHE A 249 2.80 -0.04 8.82
CA PHE A 249 3.16 -1.17 7.97
C PHE A 249 1.92 -1.99 7.56
N VAL A 250 1.01 -2.28 8.49
CA VAL A 250 -0.28 -2.94 8.18
C VAL A 250 -1.09 -2.12 7.17
N ALA A 251 -1.10 -0.78 7.30
CA ALA A 251 -1.75 0.09 6.32
C ALA A 251 -1.07 0.02 4.94
N ALA A 252 0.26 -0.02 4.89
CA ALA A 252 1.01 -0.19 3.64
C ALA A 252 0.69 -1.52 2.94
N MET A 253 0.49 -2.59 3.70
CA MET A 253 0.12 -3.91 3.16
C MET A 253 -1.26 -3.93 2.49
N GLY A 254 -2.16 -3.01 2.84
CA GLY A 254 -3.44 -2.83 2.15
C GLY A 254 -3.34 -1.79 1.02
N LEU A 255 -2.80 -0.61 1.33
CA LEU A 255 -2.69 0.50 0.36
C LEU A 255 -1.79 0.20 -0.83
N GLY A 256 -0.73 -0.57 -0.64
CA GLY A 256 0.21 -0.93 -1.72
C GLY A 256 -0.49 -1.69 -2.85
N PRO A 257 -1.02 -2.90 -2.60
CA PRO A 257 -1.79 -3.66 -3.59
C PRO A 257 -2.99 -2.89 -4.15
N ALA A 258 -3.70 -2.16 -3.31
CA ALA A 258 -4.82 -1.32 -3.73
C ALA A 258 -4.41 -0.25 -4.78
N ALA A 259 -3.39 0.54 -4.48
CA ALA A 259 -2.89 1.57 -5.39
C ALA A 259 -2.31 0.95 -6.68
N HIS A 260 -1.69 -0.22 -6.57
CA HIS A 260 -1.21 -0.98 -7.72
C HIS A 260 -2.36 -1.37 -8.64
N ASN A 261 -3.42 -2.01 -8.10
CA ASN A 261 -4.60 -2.44 -8.86
C ASN A 261 -5.26 -1.25 -9.56
N LEU A 262 -5.58 -0.18 -8.82
CA LEU A 262 -6.27 0.98 -9.39
C LEU A 262 -5.50 1.62 -10.56
N LEU A 263 -4.18 1.78 -10.40
CA LEU A 263 -3.38 2.36 -11.47
C LEU A 263 -3.18 1.38 -12.63
N LEU A 264 -2.89 0.10 -12.33
CA LEU A 264 -2.72 -0.93 -13.36
C LEU A 264 -3.96 -1.06 -14.24
N PHE A 265 -5.16 -1.13 -13.64
CA PHE A 265 -6.41 -1.16 -14.41
C PHE A 265 -6.51 0.08 -15.29
N SER A 266 -6.22 1.26 -14.73
CA SER A 266 -6.29 2.53 -15.46
C SER A 266 -5.36 2.60 -16.67
N VAL A 267 -4.33 1.77 -16.75
CA VAL A 267 -3.34 1.82 -17.85
C VAL A 267 -3.25 0.56 -18.70
N ALA A 268 -3.82 -0.56 -18.26
CA ALA A 268 -3.60 -1.86 -18.90
C ALA A 268 -4.86 -2.74 -19.04
N ALA A 269 -6.04 -2.26 -18.65
CA ALA A 269 -7.31 -3.01 -18.78
C ALA A 269 -7.96 -2.89 -20.16
#